data_AF-A0A2U3KYB8-F1
#
_entry.id   AF-A0A2U3KYB8-F1
#
_cell.length_a   1.000
_cell.length_b   1.000
_cell.length_c   1.000
_cell.angle_alpha   90.00
_cell.angle_beta   90.00
_cell.angle_gamma   90.00
#
_symmetry.space_group_name_H-M   'P 1'
#
loop_
_entity.id
_entity.type
_entity.pdbx_description
1 polymer ?
#
loop_
_entity_poly.entity_id
_entity_poly.type
_entity_poly.pdbx_seq_one_letter_code
_entity_poly.pdbx_strand_id
1 'polypeptide(L)'
;MEEIQKTENKAGEILAVIHAASATGDLRLHPFHSRIFHNTRHLRVWLPPGYDDPANADRHYPVLYLNDGQNLFEAGTSFTGVEWQVDETADRLIREGAIPPMIIVGLDNAAKDRIREYMPHRSLHPMMLRVQGGRYPGFLMKEVMPFVARNYRVAAGPENTGLGGSSLGALIALYTVRLRPWLFGRLLLESPSLWASNRQAIKESRNVKRWPERVFLATGTSETGQKDRDQSVVDDVRELAGILRRAGLDDKRLKLVIEEGATHHESAWARRFPQALAFLFGKP
;
A
#
# COMPACT_ATOMS: atom_id res chain seq x y z
N MET A 1 -14.84 18.59 15.96
CA MET A 1 -13.67 19.36 16.47
C MET A 1 -12.65 18.33 16.89
N GLU A 2 -11.57 18.20 16.13
CA GLU A 2 -10.47 17.26 16.43
C GLU A 2 -9.71 17.72 17.68
N GLU A 3 -9.41 16.81 18.61
CA GLU A 3 -8.54 17.09 19.75
C GLU A 3 -7.07 16.98 19.31
N ILE A 4 -6.37 18.11 19.30
CA ILE A 4 -4.93 18.18 19.02
C ILE A 4 -4.18 17.98 20.34
N GLN A 5 -3.65 16.77 20.59
CA GLN A 5 -2.65 16.55 21.64
C GLN A 5 -1.24 16.73 21.07
N LYS A 6 -0.47 17.65 21.65
CA LYS A 6 0.94 17.84 21.31
C LYS A 6 1.78 16.89 22.16
N THR A 7 2.59 16.06 21.51
CA THR A 7 3.58 15.21 22.20
C THR A 7 4.97 15.59 21.72
N GLU A 8 5.87 15.96 22.63
CA GLU A 8 7.25 16.33 22.32
C GLU A 8 8.14 15.08 22.31
N ASN A 9 9.02 14.97 21.30
CA ASN A 9 10.08 13.96 21.32
C ASN A 9 11.31 14.46 22.11
N LYS A 10 12.27 13.56 22.39
CA LYS A 10 13.52 13.88 23.11
C LYS A 10 14.41 14.94 22.43
N ALA A 11 14.09 15.38 21.21
CA ALA A 11 14.80 16.42 20.46
C ALA A 11 14.03 17.77 20.40
N GLY A 12 12.90 17.90 21.11
CA GLY A 12 12.13 19.15 21.17
C GLY A 12 11.35 19.48 19.90
N GLU A 13 11.23 18.55 18.95
CA GLU A 13 10.31 18.71 17.83
C GLU A 13 8.88 18.34 18.28
N ILE A 14 7.98 19.32 18.24
CA ILE A 14 6.54 19.10 18.38
C ILE A 14 6.05 18.40 17.10
N LEU A 15 5.96 17.07 17.13
CA LEU A 15 5.16 16.33 16.16
C LEU A 15 3.72 16.40 16.64
N ALA A 16 2.90 17.21 16.00
CA ALA A 16 1.45 17.17 16.22
C ALA A 16 0.95 15.79 15.75
N VAL A 17 0.80 14.86 16.69
CA VAL A 17 0.13 13.59 16.47
C VAL A 17 -1.36 13.87 16.61
N ILE A 18 -2.07 13.82 15.49
CA ILE A 18 -3.53 13.87 15.52
C ILE A 18 -4.00 12.42 15.62
N HIS A 19 -4.74 12.12 16.69
CA HIS A 19 -5.44 10.84 16.83
C HIS A 19 -6.78 10.94 16.11
N ALA A 20 -7.04 10.03 15.18
CA ALA A 20 -8.34 9.96 14.53
C ALA A 20 -9.40 9.39 15.49
N ALA A 21 -10.57 10.02 15.55
CA ALA A 21 -11.64 9.63 16.47
C ALA A 21 -12.53 8.48 15.96
N SER A 22 -12.49 8.16 14.66
CA SER A 22 -13.34 7.13 14.04
C SER A 22 -12.64 5.82 13.69
N ALA A 23 -11.30 5.78 13.73
CA ALA A 23 -10.55 4.57 13.45
C ALA A 23 -10.59 3.60 14.65
N THR A 24 -10.68 2.30 14.38
CA THR A 24 -10.50 1.26 15.40
C THR A 24 -9.02 1.10 15.72
N GLY A 25 -8.62 1.44 16.95
CA GLY A 25 -7.23 1.35 17.41
C GLY A 25 -6.55 2.70 17.49
N ASP A 26 -5.22 2.72 17.31
CA ASP A 26 -4.41 3.93 17.42
C ASP A 26 -3.90 4.36 16.04
N LEU A 27 -4.57 5.36 15.46
CA LEU A 27 -4.19 5.98 14.20
C LEU A 27 -3.55 7.35 14.45
N ARG A 28 -2.28 7.48 14.09
CA ARG A 28 -1.46 8.68 14.25
C ARG A 28 -1.20 9.35 12.91
N LEU A 29 -1.66 10.59 12.75
CA LEU A 29 -1.39 11.37 11.55
C LEU A 29 -0.15 12.25 11.75
N HIS A 30 0.74 12.24 10.76
CA HIS A 30 1.96 13.05 10.74
C HIS A 30 2.02 13.91 9.49
N PRO A 31 2.05 15.24 9.62
CA PRO A 31 2.49 16.11 8.54
C PRO A 31 3.92 15.73 8.14
N PHE A 32 4.10 15.42 6.87
CA PHE A 32 5.34 14.88 6.32
C PHE A 32 5.82 15.71 5.14
N HIS A 33 6.94 16.40 5.35
CA HIS A 33 7.59 17.18 4.31
C HIS A 33 8.56 16.32 3.50
N SER A 34 8.25 16.12 2.21
CA SER A 34 9.13 15.42 1.28
C SER A 34 10.11 16.38 0.64
N ARG A 35 11.41 16.12 0.78
CA ARG A 35 12.44 16.86 0.06
C ARG A 35 12.59 16.38 -1.38
N ILE A 36 12.22 15.12 -1.66
CA ILE A 36 12.28 14.53 -3.00
C ILE A 36 11.15 15.05 -3.91
N PHE A 37 9.96 15.24 -3.36
CA PHE A 37 8.80 15.76 -4.09
C PHE A 37 8.53 17.25 -3.86
N HIS A 38 9.19 17.87 -2.88
CA HIS A 38 9.02 19.29 -2.52
C HIS A 38 7.57 19.65 -2.18
N ASN A 39 6.90 18.77 -1.43
CA ASN A 39 5.55 19.00 -0.95
C ASN A 39 5.38 18.46 0.47
N THR A 40 4.25 18.78 1.07
CA THR A 40 3.82 18.27 2.36
C THR A 40 2.57 17.43 2.17
N ARG A 41 2.53 16.27 2.81
CA ARG A 41 1.41 15.32 2.80
C ARG A 41 1.32 14.66 4.18
N HIS A 42 0.30 13.85 4.45
CA HIS A 42 0.28 13.08 5.69
C HIS A 42 0.86 11.68 5.50
N LEU A 43 1.52 11.20 6.55
CA LEU A 43 1.67 9.78 6.82
C LEU A 43 0.68 9.40 7.91
N ARG A 44 -0.09 8.35 7.67
CA ARG A 44 -1.07 7.81 8.60
C ARG A 44 -0.52 6.51 9.16
N VAL A 45 -0.21 6.47 10.45
CA VAL A 45 0.42 5.30 11.08
C VAL A 45 -0.59 4.66 12.02
N TRP A 46 -1.09 3.50 11.63
CA TRP A 46 -1.95 2.68 12.46
C TRP A 46 -1.12 1.67 13.25
N LEU A 47 -1.36 1.59 14.56
CA LEU A 47 -0.64 0.74 15.49
C LEU A 47 -1.52 -0.42 15.97
N PRO A 48 -0.94 -1.62 16.15
CA PRO A 48 -1.70 -2.77 16.58
C PRO A 48 -2.15 -2.64 18.04
N PRO A 49 -3.23 -3.34 18.44
CA PRO A 49 -3.65 -3.40 19.84
C PRO A 49 -2.52 -3.78 20.78
N GLY A 50 -2.39 -3.07 21.90
CA GLY A 50 -1.35 -3.30 22.89
C GLY A 50 0.05 -2.82 22.51
N TYR A 51 0.21 -2.04 21.43
CA TYR A 51 1.51 -1.51 21.00
C TYR A 51 2.26 -0.80 22.14
N ASP A 52 1.59 0.07 22.91
CA ASP A 52 2.19 0.84 24.01
C ASP A 52 2.05 0.16 25.40
N ASP A 53 1.60 -1.10 25.45
CA ASP A 53 1.67 -1.88 26.68
C ASP A 53 3.15 -2.07 27.08
N PRO A 54 3.55 -1.77 28.33
CA PRO A 54 4.90 -2.01 28.82
C PRO A 54 5.41 -3.44 28.58
N ALA A 55 4.53 -4.45 28.58
CA ALA A 55 4.89 -5.83 28.28
C ALA A 55 5.38 -6.04 26.83
N ASN A 56 5.06 -5.11 25.93
CA ASN A 56 5.48 -5.12 24.52
C ASN A 56 6.61 -4.12 24.22
N ALA A 57 7.26 -3.53 25.23
CA ALA A 57 8.25 -2.47 25.04
C ALA A 57 9.42 -2.84 24.10
N ASP A 58 9.86 -4.11 24.14
CA ASP A 58 10.97 -4.61 23.30
C ASP A 58 10.49 -5.21 21.96
N ARG A 59 9.17 -5.28 21.75
CA ARG A 59 8.59 -5.90 20.56
C ARG A 59 8.75 -4.99 19.34
N HIS A 60 9.18 -5.59 18.25
CA HIS A 60 9.24 -4.95 16.93
C HIS A 60 8.21 -5.59 15.99
N TYR A 61 7.59 -4.76 15.14
CA TYR A 61 6.41 -5.14 14.39
C TYR A 61 6.68 -5.13 12.88
N PRO A 62 6.17 -6.10 12.11
CA PRO A 62 6.16 -5.99 10.65
C PRO A 62 5.36 -4.76 10.22
N VAL A 63 5.69 -4.21 9.05
CA VAL A 63 5.11 -2.97 8.52
C VAL A 63 4.56 -3.19 7.13
N LEU A 64 3.32 -2.77 6.89
CA LEU A 64 2.73 -2.68 5.56
C LEU A 64 2.57 -1.21 5.16
N TYR A 65 3.28 -0.79 4.12
CA TYR A 65 3.15 0.53 3.50
C TYR A 65 2.07 0.48 2.41
N LEU A 66 1.04 1.31 2.51
CA LEU A 66 -0.06 1.39 1.56
C LEU A 66 -0.16 2.79 0.95
N ASN A 67 -0.24 2.84 -0.38
CA ASN A 67 -0.49 4.07 -1.12
C ASN A 67 -1.93 4.55 -0.96
N ASP A 68 -2.13 5.85 -1.20
CA ASP A 68 -3.42 6.52 -1.06
C ASP A 68 -3.98 6.46 0.37
N GLY A 69 -3.12 6.79 1.34
CA GLY A 69 -3.39 6.73 2.79
C GLY A 69 -4.73 7.33 3.21
N GLN A 70 -5.15 8.42 2.58
CA GLN A 70 -6.40 9.10 2.91
C GLN A 70 -7.67 8.28 2.63
N ASN A 71 -7.56 7.20 1.84
CA ASN A 71 -8.68 6.31 1.53
C ASN A 71 -8.73 5.06 2.43
N LEU A 72 -7.80 4.91 3.38
CA LEU A 72 -7.58 3.62 4.05
C LEU A 72 -8.33 3.42 5.37
N PHE A 73 -8.38 4.46 6.21
CA PHE A 73 -8.74 4.36 7.64
C PHE A 73 -9.89 5.26 8.09
N GLU A 74 -10.30 6.22 7.26
CA GLU A 74 -11.47 7.04 7.56
C GLU A 74 -12.25 7.33 6.27
N ALA A 75 -13.54 6.99 6.25
CA ALA A 75 -14.44 7.33 5.15
C ALA A 75 -14.49 8.84 4.86
N GLY A 76 -14.39 9.69 5.89
CA GLY A 76 -14.44 11.15 5.78
C GLY A 76 -13.25 11.76 5.02
N THR A 77 -12.11 11.08 4.97
CA THR A 77 -10.94 11.52 4.20
C THR A 77 -10.80 10.82 2.85
N SER A 78 -11.64 9.81 2.59
CA SER A 78 -11.61 9.05 1.35
C SER A 78 -12.16 9.86 0.17
N PHE A 79 -11.52 9.69 -0.98
CA PHE A 79 -11.94 10.34 -2.23
C PHE A 79 -13.39 10.02 -2.64
N THR A 80 -13.87 8.80 -2.38
CA THR A 80 -15.23 8.36 -2.75
C THR A 80 -16.20 8.39 -1.57
N GLY A 81 -15.76 8.83 -0.38
CA GLY A 81 -16.53 8.70 0.86
C GLY A 81 -16.65 7.26 1.37
N VAL A 82 -15.94 6.32 0.74
CA VAL A 82 -15.86 4.90 1.14
C VAL A 82 -14.41 4.54 1.33
N GLU A 83 -14.09 3.92 2.45
CA GLU A 83 -12.73 3.52 2.79
C GLU A 83 -12.48 2.02 2.62
N TRP A 84 -11.23 1.62 2.81
CA TRP A 84 -10.79 0.22 2.74
C TRP A 84 -11.07 -0.58 4.01
N GLN A 85 -11.42 0.07 5.12
CA GLN A 85 -11.59 -0.56 6.43
C GLN A 85 -10.32 -1.29 6.88
N VAL A 86 -9.16 -0.63 6.69
CA VAL A 86 -7.85 -1.24 6.92
C VAL A 86 -7.65 -1.56 8.39
N ASP A 87 -8.02 -0.63 9.26
CA ASP A 87 -7.89 -0.72 10.71
C ASP A 87 -8.85 -1.77 11.29
N GLU A 88 -10.14 -1.78 10.92
CA GLU A 88 -11.07 -2.79 11.43
C GLU A 88 -10.69 -4.18 10.96
N THR A 89 -10.24 -4.30 9.71
CA THR A 89 -9.76 -5.58 9.17
C THR A 89 -8.52 -6.06 9.91
N ALA A 90 -7.53 -5.20 10.10
CA ALA A 90 -6.29 -5.56 10.76
C ALA A 90 -6.53 -5.92 12.24
N ASP A 91 -7.26 -5.08 12.97
CA ASP A 91 -7.62 -5.30 14.36
C ASP A 91 -8.35 -6.63 14.56
N ARG A 92 -9.36 -6.91 13.74
CA ARG A 92 -10.11 -8.16 13.78
C ARG A 92 -9.22 -9.37 13.50
N LEU A 93 -8.42 -9.35 12.42
CA LEU A 93 -7.55 -10.47 12.06
C LEU A 93 -6.44 -10.71 13.10
N ILE A 94 -5.96 -9.65 13.77
CA ILE A 94 -5.01 -9.75 14.88
C ILE A 94 -5.67 -10.43 16.08
N ARG A 95 -6.88 -10.02 16.47
CA ARG A 95 -7.62 -10.61 17.60
C ARG A 95 -8.01 -12.06 17.35
N GLU A 96 -8.31 -12.41 16.10
CA GLU A 96 -8.56 -13.79 15.65
C GLU A 96 -7.27 -14.64 15.59
N GLY A 97 -6.08 -14.03 15.72
CA GLY A 97 -4.79 -14.71 15.59
C GLY A 97 -4.45 -15.14 14.17
N ALA A 98 -5.18 -14.63 13.17
CA ALA A 98 -4.98 -14.94 11.76
C ALA A 98 -3.73 -14.27 11.18
N ILE A 99 -3.35 -13.10 11.70
CA ILE A 99 -2.12 -12.38 11.37
C ILE A 99 -1.41 -11.92 12.66
N PRO A 100 -0.08 -11.69 12.64
CA PRO A 100 0.61 -11.09 13.78
C PRO A 100 0.20 -9.62 13.96
N PRO A 101 0.24 -9.08 15.19
CA PRO A 101 0.29 -7.64 15.42
C PRO A 101 1.29 -6.96 14.50
N MET A 102 0.87 -5.89 13.82
CA MET A 102 1.64 -5.22 12.78
C MET A 102 1.32 -3.72 12.71
N ILE A 103 2.23 -2.93 12.15
CA ILE A 103 2.02 -1.51 11.86
C ILE A 103 1.56 -1.38 10.41
N ILE A 104 0.57 -0.52 10.16
CA ILE A 104 0.17 -0.17 8.79
C ILE A 104 0.39 1.33 8.58
N VAL A 105 1.11 1.67 7.52
CA VAL A 105 1.45 3.05 7.18
C VAL A 105 0.75 3.42 5.89
N GLY A 106 -0.25 4.28 5.97
CA GLY A 106 -0.87 4.93 4.82
C GLY A 106 -0.06 6.14 4.37
N LEU A 107 0.27 6.20 3.08
CA LEU A 107 0.95 7.33 2.47
C LEU A 107 -0.08 8.14 1.69
N ASP A 108 -0.51 9.28 2.22
CA ASP A 108 -1.41 10.17 1.48
C ASP A 108 -0.75 10.54 0.15
N ASN A 109 -1.56 10.63 -0.91
CA ASN A 109 -1.05 11.05 -2.20
C ASN A 109 -0.86 12.57 -2.25
N ALA A 110 -0.27 13.06 -3.34
CA ALA A 110 -0.05 14.50 -3.56
C ALA A 110 -1.25 15.22 -4.21
N ALA A 111 -2.48 14.75 -3.97
CA ALA A 111 -3.72 15.25 -4.56
C ALA A 111 -3.60 15.43 -6.09
N LYS A 112 -3.58 16.68 -6.58
CA LYS A 112 -3.44 17.02 -8.01
C LYS A 112 -2.17 16.42 -8.66
N ASP A 113 -1.11 16.22 -7.89
CA ASP A 113 0.15 15.64 -8.38
C ASP A 113 0.18 14.11 -8.26
N ARG A 114 -0.86 13.45 -7.72
CA ARG A 114 -0.93 11.99 -7.56
C ARG A 114 -0.54 11.24 -8.83
N ILE A 115 -1.21 11.54 -9.95
CA ILE A 115 -0.96 10.83 -11.22
C ILE A 115 0.50 11.01 -11.65
N ARG A 116 1.03 12.23 -11.51
CA ARG A 116 2.41 12.55 -11.85
C ARG A 116 3.41 11.79 -10.99
N GLU A 117 3.17 11.69 -9.68
CA GLU A 117 4.03 10.96 -8.74
C GLU A 117 3.91 9.44 -8.85
N TYR A 118 2.75 8.91 -9.25
CA TYR A 118 2.51 7.46 -9.31
C TYR A 118 2.74 6.86 -10.70
N MET A 119 2.87 7.67 -11.75
CA MET A 119 3.24 7.18 -13.08
C MET A 119 4.76 7.12 -13.23
N PRO A 120 5.37 5.93 -13.45
CA PRO A 120 6.82 5.83 -13.64
C PRO A 120 7.27 6.25 -15.05
N HIS A 121 6.38 6.10 -16.03
CA HIS A 121 6.65 6.28 -17.45
C HIS A 121 5.64 7.24 -18.07
N ARG A 122 6.06 7.95 -19.11
CA ARG A 122 5.15 8.82 -19.87
C ARG A 122 4.02 8.00 -20.46
N SER A 123 2.82 8.58 -20.50
CA SER A 123 1.67 7.97 -21.15
C SER A 123 0.94 8.97 -22.03
N LEU A 124 0.32 8.45 -23.08
CA LEU A 124 -0.65 9.19 -23.89
C LEU A 124 -2.08 8.95 -23.39
N HIS A 125 -2.32 7.83 -22.71
CA HIS A 125 -3.62 7.44 -22.15
C HIS A 125 -3.43 6.91 -20.71
N PRO A 126 -3.80 7.67 -19.66
CA PRO A 126 -4.13 9.10 -19.72
C PRO A 126 -2.93 9.93 -20.18
N MET A 127 -3.17 11.14 -20.69
CA MET A 127 -2.09 12.02 -21.11
C MET A 127 -1.27 12.45 -19.89
N MET A 128 -0.02 11.99 -19.81
CA MET A 128 0.91 12.35 -18.75
C MET A 128 2.35 12.35 -19.27
N LEU A 129 2.82 13.51 -19.74
CA LEU A 129 4.15 13.67 -20.32
C LEU A 129 5.21 14.04 -19.28
N ARG A 130 4.80 14.61 -18.15
CA ARG A 130 5.67 15.10 -17.07
C ARG A 130 5.56 14.21 -15.84
N VAL A 131 6.05 12.99 -15.95
CA VAL A 131 6.03 12.01 -14.85
C VAL A 131 7.14 12.22 -13.83
N GLN A 132 6.91 11.75 -12.61
CA GLN A 132 7.84 11.76 -11.50
C GLN A 132 7.95 10.42 -10.75
N GLY A 133 7.26 9.35 -11.18
CA GLY A 133 7.27 8.06 -10.47
C GLY A 133 8.65 7.42 -10.32
N GLY A 134 9.62 7.76 -11.19
CA GLY A 134 11.02 7.37 -10.98
C GLY A 134 11.65 7.85 -9.66
N ARG A 135 11.09 8.89 -9.03
CA ARG A 135 11.53 9.42 -7.73
C ARG A 135 10.91 8.68 -6.55
N TYR A 136 9.76 8.02 -6.76
CA TYR A 136 8.98 7.41 -5.69
C TYR A 136 9.75 6.35 -4.87
N PRO A 137 10.56 5.45 -5.49
CA PRO A 137 11.40 4.54 -4.69
C PRO A 137 12.36 5.27 -3.75
N GLY A 138 12.89 6.42 -4.19
CA GLY A 138 13.76 7.26 -3.37
C GLY A 138 13.01 7.92 -2.21
N PHE A 139 11.81 8.45 -2.47
CA PHE A 139 10.92 9.01 -1.45
C PHE A 139 10.62 7.98 -0.35
N LEU A 140 10.23 6.77 -0.74
CA LEU A 140 9.93 5.71 0.21
C LEU A 140 11.18 5.32 1.03
N MET A 141 12.29 5.01 0.35
CA MET A 141 13.49 4.49 1.00
C MET A 141 14.28 5.51 1.82
N LYS A 142 14.35 6.77 1.36
CA LYS A 142 15.24 7.78 1.95
C LYS A 142 14.51 8.72 2.90
N GLU A 143 13.18 8.77 2.85
CA GLU A 143 12.39 9.69 3.66
C GLU A 143 11.37 8.94 4.52
N VAL A 144 10.44 8.20 3.92
CA VAL A 144 9.33 7.59 4.65
C VAL A 144 9.77 6.45 5.56
N MET A 145 10.44 5.42 5.02
CA MET A 145 10.86 4.27 5.84
C MET A 145 11.80 4.69 6.99
N PRO A 146 12.80 5.57 6.79
CA PRO A 146 13.60 6.08 7.89
C PRO A 146 12.80 6.90 8.92
N PHE A 147 11.80 7.67 8.49
CA PHE A 147 10.92 8.37 9.42
C PHE A 147 10.16 7.37 10.30
N VAL A 148 9.54 6.35 9.70
CA VAL A 148 8.79 5.34 10.46
C VAL A 148 9.72 4.58 11.41
N ALA A 149 10.89 4.13 10.94
CA ALA A 149 11.84 3.39 11.78
C ALA A 149 12.41 4.19 12.95
N ARG A 150 12.46 5.53 12.87
CA ARG A 150 12.90 6.39 13.97
C ARG A 150 11.82 6.63 15.02
N ASN A 151 10.55 6.62 14.61
CA ASN A 151 9.42 6.97 15.48
C ASN A 151 8.67 5.75 16.00
N TYR A 152 8.87 4.57 15.39
CA TYR A 152 8.11 3.35 15.67
C TYR A 152 9.01 2.12 15.74
N ARG A 153 8.58 1.12 16.54
CA ARG A 153 9.27 -0.16 16.73
C ARG A 153 9.03 -1.09 15.53
N VAL A 154 9.77 -0.89 14.45
CA VAL A 154 9.62 -1.68 13.21
C VAL A 154 10.60 -2.84 13.14
N ALA A 155 10.12 -4.02 12.75
CA ALA A 155 10.97 -5.18 12.51
C ALA A 155 11.75 -5.00 11.19
N ALA A 156 13.02 -5.39 11.18
CA ALA A 156 13.87 -5.28 10.00
C ALA A 156 13.65 -6.46 9.03
N GLY A 157 14.13 -6.30 7.79
CA GLY A 157 14.14 -7.36 6.79
C GLY A 157 12.91 -7.37 5.86
N PRO A 158 13.07 -7.91 4.63
CA PRO A 158 11.99 -7.97 3.65
C PRO A 158 10.80 -8.79 4.14
N GLU A 159 11.02 -9.87 4.89
CA GLU A 159 9.97 -10.72 5.46
C GLU A 159 8.99 -9.96 6.35
N ASN A 160 9.44 -8.84 6.93
CA ASN A 160 8.67 -7.96 7.79
C ASN A 160 8.17 -6.69 7.09
N THR A 161 8.48 -6.51 5.79
CA THR A 161 8.22 -5.26 5.06
C THR A 161 7.32 -5.52 3.84
N GLY A 162 6.13 -4.92 3.86
CA GLY A 162 5.17 -4.95 2.77
C GLY A 162 4.98 -3.60 2.09
N LEU A 163 4.66 -3.63 0.79
CA LEU A 163 4.26 -2.44 0.01
C LEU A 163 3.02 -2.77 -0.82
N GLY A 164 2.11 -1.81 -0.97
CA GLY A 164 0.98 -1.99 -1.88
C GLY A 164 0.10 -0.77 -2.04
N GLY A 165 -1.08 -1.01 -2.62
CA GLY A 165 -2.13 -0.03 -2.86
C GLY A 165 -3.09 -0.52 -3.94
N SER A 166 -3.92 0.37 -4.47
CA SER A 166 -4.76 0.07 -5.63
C SER A 166 -4.45 0.95 -6.84
N SER A 167 -4.90 0.54 -8.04
CA SER A 167 -4.86 1.40 -9.23
C SER A 167 -3.44 1.91 -9.53
N LEU A 168 -3.23 3.23 -9.64
CA LEU A 168 -1.92 3.84 -9.77
C LEU A 168 -1.02 3.61 -8.54
N GLY A 169 -1.59 3.50 -7.34
CA GLY A 169 -0.88 3.12 -6.12
C GLY A 169 -0.30 1.69 -6.19
N ALA A 170 -1.04 0.75 -6.77
CA ALA A 170 -0.53 -0.60 -7.08
C ALA A 170 0.53 -0.56 -8.20
N LEU A 171 0.33 0.26 -9.24
CA LEU A 171 1.30 0.43 -10.31
C LEU A 171 2.66 0.94 -9.81
N ILE A 172 2.66 1.98 -8.96
CA ILE A 172 3.90 2.53 -8.40
C ILE A 172 4.55 1.58 -7.38
N ALA A 173 3.74 0.79 -6.66
CA ALA A 173 4.24 -0.28 -5.79
C ALA A 173 4.98 -1.37 -6.60
N LEU A 174 4.37 -1.85 -7.69
CA LEU A 174 4.97 -2.81 -8.62
C LEU A 174 6.29 -2.28 -9.21
N TYR A 175 6.29 -1.02 -9.66
CA TYR A 175 7.50 -0.35 -10.15
C TYR A 175 8.61 -0.31 -9.09
N THR A 176 8.25 0.04 -7.86
CA THR A 176 9.20 0.18 -6.75
C THR A 176 9.83 -1.15 -6.37
N VAL A 177 9.02 -2.20 -6.20
CA VAL A 177 9.49 -3.56 -5.89
C VAL A 177 10.39 -4.09 -6.99
N ARG A 178 10.05 -3.85 -8.26
CA ARG A 178 10.89 -4.27 -9.38
C ARG A 178 12.31 -3.71 -9.31
N LEU A 179 12.45 -2.46 -8.86
CA LEU A 179 13.74 -1.79 -8.72
C LEU A 179 14.46 -2.13 -7.41
N ARG A 180 13.72 -2.57 -6.38
CA ARG A 180 14.22 -2.82 -5.03
C ARG A 180 13.66 -4.13 -4.44
N PRO A 181 13.84 -5.28 -5.12
CA PRO A 181 13.16 -6.52 -4.73
C PRO A 181 13.67 -7.13 -3.42
N TRP A 182 14.83 -6.69 -2.92
CA TRP A 182 15.39 -7.14 -1.64
C TRP A 182 14.81 -6.41 -0.43
N LEU A 183 14.05 -5.32 -0.64
CA LEU A 183 13.53 -4.49 0.44
C LEU A 183 12.14 -4.92 0.90
N PHE A 184 11.36 -5.54 0.01
CA PHE A 184 9.96 -5.91 0.26
C PHE A 184 9.79 -7.41 0.09
N GLY A 185 9.33 -8.08 1.13
CA GLY A 185 8.96 -9.49 1.11
C GLY A 185 7.47 -9.70 0.90
N ARG A 186 6.65 -8.66 1.01
CA ARG A 186 5.20 -8.70 0.80
C ARG A 186 4.77 -7.63 -0.21
N LEU A 187 3.91 -7.98 -1.16
CA LEU A 187 3.40 -7.04 -2.17
C LEU A 187 1.89 -7.22 -2.37
N LEU A 188 1.15 -6.12 -2.24
CA LEU A 188 -0.29 -6.05 -2.49
C LEU A 188 -0.58 -5.21 -3.73
N LEU A 189 -1.22 -5.81 -4.73
CA LEU A 189 -1.62 -5.18 -5.99
C LEU A 189 -3.13 -5.32 -6.20
N GLU A 190 -3.90 -4.30 -5.80
CA GLU A 190 -5.34 -4.24 -6.03
C GLU A 190 -5.67 -3.46 -7.32
N SER A 191 -6.37 -4.08 -8.26
CA SER A 191 -6.78 -3.49 -9.55
C SER A 191 -5.68 -2.63 -10.18
N PRO A 192 -4.44 -3.15 -10.38
CA PRO A 192 -3.31 -2.34 -10.82
C PRO A 192 -3.55 -1.75 -12.21
N SER A 193 -3.21 -0.47 -12.41
CA SER A 193 -3.36 0.21 -13.72
C SER A 193 -2.28 -0.22 -14.73
N LEU A 194 -2.23 -1.51 -15.04
CA LEU A 194 -1.23 -2.13 -15.90
C LEU A 194 -1.30 -1.65 -17.35
N TRP A 195 -2.48 -1.24 -17.80
CA TRP A 195 -2.73 -0.66 -19.12
C TRP A 195 -1.96 0.67 -19.36
N ALA A 196 -1.61 1.39 -18.29
CA ALA A 196 -0.95 2.69 -18.38
C ALA A 196 0.42 2.61 -19.08
N SER A 197 0.82 3.70 -19.73
CA SER A 197 2.12 3.82 -20.42
C SER A 197 2.34 2.69 -21.44
N ASN A 198 1.30 2.30 -22.17
CA ASN A 198 1.35 1.21 -23.16
C ASN A 198 1.86 -0.12 -22.55
N ARG A 199 1.30 -0.50 -21.40
CA ARG A 199 1.59 -1.77 -20.72
C ARG A 199 3.06 -1.95 -20.33
N GLN A 200 3.77 -0.85 -20.07
CA GLN A 200 5.20 -0.86 -19.77
C GLN A 200 5.51 -1.67 -18.50
N ALA A 201 4.65 -1.62 -17.47
CA ALA A 201 4.85 -2.39 -16.25
C ALA A 201 4.84 -3.91 -16.49
N ILE A 202 3.95 -4.42 -17.36
CA ILE A 202 3.92 -5.83 -17.75
C ILE A 202 5.19 -6.20 -18.50
N LYS A 203 5.58 -5.40 -19.50
CA LYS A 203 6.79 -5.63 -20.31
C LYS A 203 8.05 -5.71 -19.44
N GLU A 204 8.19 -4.78 -18.50
CA GLU A 204 9.35 -4.72 -17.60
C GLU A 204 9.37 -5.85 -16.56
N SER A 205 8.19 -6.34 -16.14
CA SER A 205 8.07 -7.44 -15.18
C SER A 205 8.67 -8.74 -15.70
N ARG A 206 8.74 -8.93 -17.04
CA ARG A 206 9.32 -10.14 -17.66
C ARG A 206 10.82 -10.30 -17.40
N ASN A 207 11.52 -9.21 -17.09
CA ASN A 207 12.97 -9.20 -16.89
C ASN A 207 13.38 -9.24 -15.40
N VAL A 208 12.42 -9.42 -14.50
CA VAL A 208 12.63 -9.37 -13.05
C VAL A 208 12.99 -10.75 -12.53
N LYS A 209 14.18 -10.87 -11.92
CA LYS A 209 14.72 -12.14 -11.42
C LYS A 209 14.29 -12.47 -10.00
N ARG A 210 14.06 -11.45 -9.18
CA ARG A 210 13.70 -11.61 -7.77
C ARG A 210 12.43 -10.85 -7.50
N TRP A 211 11.48 -11.55 -6.90
CA TRP A 211 10.19 -11.01 -6.48
C TRP A 211 10.05 -11.18 -4.96
N PRO A 212 9.14 -10.41 -4.34
CA PRO A 212 8.76 -10.60 -2.95
C PRO A 212 8.38 -12.06 -2.65
N GLU A 213 8.53 -12.45 -1.39
CA GLU A 213 8.19 -13.79 -0.95
C GLU A 213 6.71 -14.09 -1.17
N ARG A 214 5.82 -13.15 -0.85
CA ARG A 214 4.37 -13.27 -1.09
C ARG A 214 3.83 -12.07 -1.87
N VAL A 215 3.08 -12.35 -2.93
CA VAL A 215 2.42 -11.37 -3.79
C VAL A 215 0.94 -11.67 -3.84
N PHE A 216 0.12 -10.72 -3.42
CA PHE A 216 -1.33 -10.73 -3.63
C PHE A 216 -1.66 -9.83 -4.81
N LEU A 217 -2.38 -10.37 -5.78
CA LEU A 217 -2.76 -9.68 -7.00
C LEU A 217 -4.25 -9.89 -7.23
N ALA A 218 -5.02 -8.80 -7.34
CA ALA A 218 -6.45 -8.89 -7.51
C ALA A 218 -7.03 -7.83 -8.45
N THR A 219 -8.21 -8.11 -9.00
CA THR A 219 -9.01 -7.19 -9.82
C THR A 219 -10.46 -7.69 -9.88
N GLY A 220 -11.40 -6.82 -10.25
CA GLY A 220 -12.77 -7.18 -10.57
C GLY A 220 -13.01 -7.44 -12.06
N THR A 221 -14.17 -8.00 -12.40
CA THR A 221 -14.58 -8.20 -13.81
C THR A 221 -15.43 -7.06 -14.38
N SER A 222 -15.68 -5.98 -13.62
CA SER A 222 -16.50 -4.83 -14.04
C SER A 222 -15.84 -3.48 -13.71
N GLU A 223 -14.52 -3.39 -13.90
CA GLU A 223 -13.67 -2.27 -13.47
C GLU A 223 -14.01 -0.94 -14.15
N THR A 224 -14.36 -0.97 -15.44
CA THR A 224 -14.59 0.18 -16.30
C THR A 224 -16.05 0.34 -16.70
N GLY A 225 -16.88 -0.68 -16.47
CA GLY A 225 -18.27 -0.75 -16.93
C GLY A 225 -18.42 -0.97 -18.44
N GLN A 226 -17.32 -1.31 -19.12
CA GLN A 226 -17.29 -1.59 -20.56
C GLN A 226 -16.66 -2.96 -20.78
N LYS A 227 -17.48 -3.92 -21.22
CA LYS A 227 -17.13 -5.35 -21.30
C LYS A 227 -15.76 -5.63 -21.93
N ASP A 228 -15.44 -5.01 -23.08
CA ASP A 228 -14.17 -5.27 -23.78
C ASP A 228 -12.96 -4.70 -23.01
N ARG A 229 -13.12 -3.56 -22.34
CA ARG A 229 -12.07 -2.97 -21.51
C ARG A 229 -11.89 -3.73 -20.21
N ASP A 230 -13.00 -4.18 -19.61
CA ASP A 230 -13.00 -5.01 -18.41
C ASP A 230 -12.26 -6.33 -18.67
N GLN A 231 -12.54 -6.98 -19.80
CA GLN A 231 -11.80 -8.17 -20.22
C GLN A 231 -10.30 -7.90 -20.36
N SER A 232 -9.92 -6.77 -20.98
CA SER A 232 -8.51 -6.37 -21.11
C SER A 232 -7.82 -6.15 -19.77
N VAL A 233 -8.51 -5.56 -18.78
CA VAL A 233 -7.97 -5.39 -17.41
C VAL A 233 -7.72 -6.75 -16.75
N VAL A 234 -8.68 -7.67 -16.86
CA VAL A 234 -8.53 -9.03 -16.33
C VAL A 234 -7.38 -9.78 -17.03
N ASP A 235 -7.25 -9.62 -18.35
CA ASP A 235 -6.19 -10.26 -19.13
C ASP A 235 -4.80 -9.72 -18.77
N ASP A 236 -4.67 -8.42 -18.55
CA ASP A 236 -3.44 -7.77 -18.07
C ASP A 236 -2.99 -8.33 -16.71
N VAL A 237 -3.94 -8.50 -15.79
CA VAL A 237 -3.69 -9.05 -14.45
C VAL A 237 -3.32 -10.54 -14.52
N ARG A 238 -4.01 -11.32 -15.36
CA ARG A 238 -3.65 -12.73 -15.61
C ARG A 238 -2.29 -12.86 -16.26
N GLU A 239 -1.93 -11.98 -17.18
CA GLU A 239 -0.62 -11.98 -17.82
C GLU A 239 0.49 -11.71 -16.79
N LEU A 240 0.31 -10.71 -15.92
CA LEU A 240 1.24 -10.44 -14.83
C LEU A 240 1.37 -11.65 -13.90
N ALA A 241 0.26 -12.28 -13.50
CA ALA A 241 0.30 -13.51 -12.71
C ALA A 241 1.08 -14.64 -13.41
N GLY A 242 0.90 -14.80 -14.72
CA GLY A 242 1.68 -15.76 -15.52
C GLY A 242 3.18 -15.45 -15.57
N ILE A 243 3.56 -14.16 -15.60
CA ILE A 243 4.97 -13.74 -15.48
C ILE A 243 5.54 -14.11 -14.11
N LEU A 244 4.80 -13.83 -13.03
CA LEU A 244 5.20 -14.14 -11.65
C LEU A 244 5.37 -15.66 -11.45
N ARG A 245 4.44 -16.48 -11.97
CA ARG A 245 4.55 -17.94 -11.94
C ARG A 245 5.77 -18.46 -12.68
N ARG A 246 6.05 -17.93 -13.89
CA ARG A 246 7.28 -18.28 -14.64
C ARG A 246 8.56 -17.86 -13.91
N ALA A 247 8.49 -16.84 -13.06
CA ALA A 247 9.58 -16.44 -12.17
C ALA A 247 9.68 -17.29 -10.89
N GLY A 248 8.90 -18.36 -10.76
CA GLY A 248 8.98 -19.33 -9.66
C GLY A 248 8.09 -19.02 -8.45
N LEU A 249 7.07 -18.17 -8.59
CA LEU A 249 6.07 -17.97 -7.53
C LEU A 249 4.98 -19.01 -7.68
N ASP A 250 5.00 -20.01 -6.80
CA ASP A 250 3.94 -21.01 -6.65
C ASP A 250 2.71 -20.44 -5.94
N ASP A 251 1.69 -21.26 -5.72
CA ASP A 251 0.43 -20.82 -5.09
C ASP A 251 0.58 -20.45 -3.59
N LYS A 252 1.72 -20.78 -2.96
CA LYS A 252 2.05 -20.31 -1.60
C LYS A 252 2.62 -18.89 -1.62
N ARG A 253 3.20 -18.49 -2.75
CA ARG A 253 3.88 -17.20 -2.95
C ARG A 253 3.10 -16.22 -3.81
N LEU A 254 2.13 -16.69 -4.58
CA LEU A 254 1.25 -15.86 -5.40
C LEU A 254 -0.22 -16.22 -5.16
N LYS A 255 -1.00 -15.24 -4.74
CA LYS A 255 -2.47 -15.33 -4.70
C LYS A 255 -3.04 -14.41 -5.78
N LEU A 256 -3.73 -15.00 -6.76
CA LEU A 256 -4.51 -14.28 -7.76
C LEU A 256 -6.01 -14.35 -7.39
N VAL A 257 -6.68 -13.20 -7.35
CA VAL A 257 -8.13 -13.11 -7.11
C VAL A 257 -8.79 -12.29 -8.22
N ILE A 258 -9.73 -12.91 -8.94
CA ILE A 258 -10.60 -12.22 -9.90
C ILE A 258 -12.01 -12.24 -9.30
N GLU A 259 -12.52 -11.09 -8.88
CA GLU A 259 -13.84 -11.00 -8.24
C GLU A 259 -14.92 -10.66 -9.28
N GLU A 260 -15.88 -11.55 -9.44
CA GLU A 260 -16.97 -11.37 -10.39
C GLU A 260 -17.86 -10.19 -10.01
N GLY A 261 -18.18 -9.33 -10.99
CA GLY A 261 -19.02 -8.14 -10.82
C GLY A 261 -18.40 -6.99 -10.03
N ALA A 262 -17.18 -7.15 -9.50
CA ALA A 262 -16.52 -6.09 -8.76
C ALA A 262 -16.04 -4.97 -9.69
N THR A 263 -16.21 -3.73 -9.22
CA THR A 263 -15.87 -2.50 -9.93
C THR A 263 -14.57 -1.86 -9.42
N HIS A 264 -14.07 -0.84 -10.12
CA HIS A 264 -12.85 -0.10 -9.76
C HIS A 264 -13.11 0.89 -8.63
N HIS A 265 -13.36 0.36 -7.43
CA HIS A 265 -13.87 1.14 -6.31
C HIS A 265 -13.35 0.64 -4.94
N GLU A 266 -13.24 1.54 -3.98
CA GLU A 266 -12.74 1.30 -2.62
C GLU A 266 -13.49 0.18 -1.91
N SER A 267 -14.81 0.11 -2.06
CA SER A 267 -15.63 -0.97 -1.47
C SER A 267 -15.25 -2.36 -1.97
N ALA A 268 -14.78 -2.51 -3.22
CA ALA A 268 -14.32 -3.79 -3.75
C ALA A 268 -12.96 -4.17 -3.16
N TRP A 269 -12.05 -3.20 -3.05
CA TRP A 269 -10.74 -3.40 -2.41
C TRP A 269 -10.89 -3.73 -0.93
N ALA A 270 -11.80 -3.05 -0.21
CA ALA A 270 -12.15 -3.34 1.18
C ALA A 270 -12.61 -4.81 1.36
N ARG A 271 -13.49 -5.32 0.49
CA ARG A 271 -13.97 -6.71 0.56
C ARG A 271 -12.84 -7.74 0.38
N ARG A 272 -11.84 -7.44 -0.46
CA ARG A 272 -10.70 -8.36 -0.71
C ARG A 272 -9.58 -8.21 0.31
N PHE A 273 -9.48 -7.06 0.96
CA PHE A 273 -8.39 -6.74 1.88
C PHE A 273 -8.19 -7.76 3.01
N PRO A 274 -9.24 -8.33 3.67
CA PRO A 274 -9.03 -9.39 4.65
C PRO A 274 -8.29 -10.60 4.11
N GLN A 275 -8.64 -11.05 2.90
CA GLN A 275 -7.96 -12.18 2.25
C GLN A 275 -6.52 -11.82 1.87
N ALA A 276 -6.31 -10.58 1.41
CA ALA A 276 -4.99 -10.08 1.09
C ALA A 276 -4.06 -10.06 2.31
N LEU A 277 -4.52 -9.48 3.41
CA LEU A 277 -3.73 -9.33 4.62
C LEU A 277 -3.42 -10.68 5.26
N ALA A 278 -4.40 -11.59 5.31
CA ALA A 278 -4.21 -12.96 5.76
C ALA A 278 -3.22 -13.74 4.89
N PHE A 279 -3.28 -13.61 3.56
CA PHE A 279 -2.32 -14.27 2.68
C PHE A 279 -0.90 -13.72 2.87
N LEU A 280 -0.74 -12.39 2.99
CA LEU A 280 0.57 -11.76 3.08
C LEU A 280 1.25 -11.99 4.43
N PHE A 281 0.52 -11.89 5.54
CA PHE A 281 1.11 -11.92 6.89
C PHE A 281 0.66 -13.09 7.76
N GLY A 282 -0.33 -13.86 7.33
CA GLY A 282 -0.79 -15.04 8.06
C GLY A 282 0.24 -16.16 8.07
N LYS A 283 0.06 -17.10 9.01
CA LYS A 283 0.91 -18.28 9.12
C LYS A 283 0.82 -19.11 7.83
N PRO A 284 1.95 -19.68 7.33
CA PRO A 284 1.95 -20.57 6.16
C PRO A 284 1.07 -21.81 6.35
#